data_AF-A0A1J6HQ52-F1
#
_entry.id   AF-A0A1J6HQ52-F1
#
_cell.length_a   1.000
_cell.length_b   1.000
_cell.length_c   1.000
_cell.angle_alpha   90.00
_cell.angle_beta   90.00
_cell.angle_gamma   90.00
#
_symmetry.space_group_name_H-M   'P 1'
#
loop_
_entity.id
_entity.type
_entity.pdbx_description
1 polymer ?
#
loop_
_entity_poly.entity_id
_entity_poly.type
_entity_poly.pdbx_seq_one_letter_code
_entity_poly.pdbx_strand_id
1 'polypeptide(L)'
;MLVLTTDSLPDNFTVKEIFGMVEVTHPIEVSQKPFLRRLTEGQTNEHDRAYTSLIRAAKDASQGRGNLLYGVKASTAVGNFNNGTFLYMTYIGTVAEAEW
;
A
#
# COMPACT_ATOMS: atom_id res chain seq x y z
N MET A 1 2.08 7.58 10.92
CA MET A 1 2.97 7.55 9.76
C MET A 1 2.35 8.45 8.70
N LEU A 2 3.09 9.45 8.25
CA LEU A 2 2.68 10.33 7.17
C LEU A 2 2.95 9.64 5.83
N VAL A 3 2.02 9.74 4.88
CA VAL A 3 2.11 9.08 3.57
C VAL A 3 1.93 10.11 2.48
N LEU A 4 2.91 10.24 1.61
CA LEU A 4 2.96 11.25 0.56
C LEU A 4 3.22 10.62 -0.80
N THR A 5 2.48 11.08 -1.80
CA THR A 5 2.75 10.76 -3.21
C THR A 5 3.79 11.68 -3.84
N THR A 6 4.25 12.70 -3.11
CA THR A 6 5.23 13.66 -3.61
C THR A 6 6.62 13.03 -3.70
N ASP A 7 7.33 13.29 -4.80
CA ASP A 7 8.71 12.82 -4.99
C ASP A 7 9.72 13.69 -4.21
N SER A 8 9.35 14.94 -3.90
CA SER A 8 10.09 15.85 -3.02
C SER A 8 9.30 16.15 -1.75
N LEU A 9 10.02 16.28 -0.64
CA LEU A 9 9.42 16.65 0.64
C LEU A 9 9.30 18.17 0.73
N PRO A 10 8.26 18.69 1.40
CA PRO A 10 8.16 20.11 1.68
C PRO A 10 9.37 20.60 2.50
N ASP A 11 9.74 21.87 2.33
CA ASP A 11 10.96 22.45 2.92
C ASP A 11 11.04 22.35 4.46
N ASN A 12 9.91 22.18 5.15
CA ASN A 12 9.87 22.03 6.59
C ASN A 12 10.17 20.60 7.08
N PHE A 13 10.44 19.64 6.19
CA PHE A 13 10.81 18.27 6.55
C PHE A 13 12.33 18.08 6.47
N THR A 14 12.91 17.47 7.51
CA THR A 14 14.31 17.01 7.49
C THR A 14 14.36 15.50 7.62
N VAL A 15 14.87 14.80 6.60
CA VAL A 15 15.06 13.34 6.64
C VAL A 15 16.28 13.01 7.48
N LYS A 16 16.10 12.17 8.51
CA LYS A 16 17.17 11.65 9.36
C LYS A 16 17.77 10.37 8.81
N GLU A 17 16.92 9.44 8.39
CA GLU A 17 17.32 8.11 7.96
C GLU A 17 16.34 7.58 6.91
N ILE A 18 16.87 6.90 5.90
CA ILE A 18 16.08 6.21 4.87
C ILE A 18 16.23 4.70 5.13
N PHE A 19 15.11 4.02 5.35
CA PHE A 19 15.09 2.57 5.61
C PHE A 19 14.95 1.74 4.32
N GLY A 20 14.71 2.40 3.18
CA GLY A 20 14.63 1.78 1.87
C GLY A 20 13.23 1.80 1.27
N MET A 21 13.09 1.12 0.13
CA MET A 21 11.83 1.02 -0.60
C MET A 21 11.01 -0.17 -0.08
N VAL A 22 9.71 0.02 0.04
CA VAL A 22 8.74 -1.06 0.27
C VAL A 22 7.81 -1.19 -0.92
N GLU A 23 7.44 -2.43 -1.21
CA GLU A 23 6.50 -2.80 -2.26
C GLU A 23 5.48 -3.78 -1.70
N VAL A 24 4.19 -3.54 -1.99
CA VAL A 24 3.09 -4.43 -1.63
C VAL A 24 2.17 -4.59 -2.82
N THR A 25 1.90 -5.84 -3.20
CA THR A 25 0.90 -6.18 -4.21
C THR A 25 -0.28 -6.89 -3.55
N HIS A 26 -1.48 -6.32 -3.70
CA HIS A 26 -2.74 -6.85 -3.16
C HIS A 26 -3.63 -7.35 -4.30
N PRO A 27 -3.96 -8.65 -4.36
CA PRO A 27 -4.89 -9.18 -5.36
C PRO A 27 -6.35 -8.96 -4.94
N ILE A 28 -7.16 -8.44 -5.85
CA ILE A 28 -8.59 -8.22 -5.69
C ILE A 28 -9.31 -9.08 -6.73
N GLU A 29 -10.04 -10.10 -6.28
CA GLU A 29 -10.87 -10.92 -7.17
C GLU A 29 -12.06 -10.09 -7.70
N VAL A 30 -12.11 -9.89 -9.03
CA VAL A 30 -13.16 -9.10 -9.72
C VAL A 30 -14.12 -9.97 -10.53
N SER A 31 -13.77 -11.22 -10.84
CA SER A 31 -14.73 -12.19 -11.38
C SER A 31 -15.82 -12.51 -10.35
N GLN A 32 -17.03 -12.81 -10.84
CA GLN A 32 -18.27 -12.95 -10.07
C GLN A 32 -18.08 -13.53 -8.65
N LYS A 33 -17.98 -12.65 -7.65
CA LYS A 33 -18.08 -13.05 -6.24
C LYS A 33 -19.45 -13.74 -6.06
N PRO A 34 -19.51 -15.01 -5.62
CA PRO A 34 -20.79 -15.67 -5.35
C PRO A 34 -21.62 -14.80 -4.41
N PHE A 35 -22.93 -14.70 -4.66
CA PHE A 35 -23.86 -13.82 -3.92
C PHE A 35 -23.77 -14.00 -2.38
N LEU A 36 -23.41 -15.20 -1.92
CA LEU A 36 -23.19 -15.55 -0.51
C LEU A 36 -21.97 -14.87 0.13
N ARG A 37 -20.93 -14.54 -0.64
CA ARG A 37 -19.70 -13.89 -0.14
C ARG A 37 -19.91 -12.39 0.13
N ARG A 38 -20.89 -11.76 -0.54
CA ARG A 38 -21.30 -10.35 -0.30
C ARG A 38 -22.00 -10.13 1.05
N LEU A 39 -22.57 -11.19 1.66
CA LEU A 39 -23.27 -11.10 2.95
C LEU A 39 -22.32 -11.24 4.16
N THR A 40 -21.18 -11.91 3.99
CA THR A 40 -20.19 -12.14 5.05
C THR A 40 -18.99 -11.20 4.97
N GLU A 41 -18.59 -10.76 3.77
CA GLU A 41 -17.59 -9.70 3.56
C GLU A 41 -18.27 -8.33 3.72
N GLY A 42 -18.60 -7.95 4.95
CA GLY A 42 -19.17 -6.63 5.24
C GLY A 42 -18.30 -5.53 4.66
N GLN A 43 -18.80 -4.84 3.62
CA GLN A 43 -18.25 -3.66 2.92
C GLN A 43 -16.76 -3.34 3.17
N THR A 44 -15.87 -4.33 3.07
CA THR A 44 -14.48 -4.10 3.42
C THR A 44 -13.82 -3.51 2.20
N ASN A 45 -13.38 -2.26 2.31
CA ASN A 45 -12.72 -1.56 1.23
C ASN A 45 -11.37 -2.24 0.93
N GLU A 46 -11.27 -2.94 -0.20
CA GLU A 46 -10.05 -3.64 -0.61
C GLU A 46 -8.87 -2.67 -0.83
N HIS A 47 -9.17 -1.40 -1.14
CA HIS A 47 -8.16 -0.36 -1.17
C HIS A 47 -7.56 -0.10 0.20
N ASP A 48 -8.40 -0.04 1.25
CA ASP A 48 -7.94 0.18 2.62
C ASP A 48 -7.11 -1.02 3.12
N ARG A 49 -7.43 -2.24 2.69
CA ARG A 49 -6.62 -3.43 2.99
C ARG A 49 -5.24 -3.37 2.35
N ALA A 50 -5.16 -2.97 1.08
CA ALA A 50 -3.88 -2.80 0.39
C ALA A 50 -3.04 -1.68 1.02
N TYR A 51 -3.68 -0.53 1.30
CA TYR A 51 -3.04 0.59 1.99
C TYR A 51 -2.54 0.19 3.37
N THR A 52 -3.36 -0.49 4.17
CA THR A 52 -2.96 -0.97 5.51
C THR A 52 -1.77 -1.93 5.42
N SER A 53 -1.76 -2.80 4.40
CA SER A 53 -0.63 -3.70 4.14
C SER A 53 0.65 -2.95 3.81
N LEU A 54 0.58 -1.87 3.02
CA LEU A 54 1.72 -0.98 2.75
C LEU A 54 2.26 -0.34 4.03
N ILE A 55 1.39 0.20 4.89
CA ILE A 55 1.81 0.80 6.16
C ILE A 55 2.47 -0.22 7.08
N ARG A 56 1.92 -1.45 7.12
CA ARG A 56 2.51 -2.53 7.89
C ARG A 56 3.90 -2.90 7.37
N ALA A 57 4.04 -3.09 6.06
CA ALA A 57 5.34 -3.36 5.43
C ALA A 57 6.36 -2.25 5.73
N ALA A 58 5.94 -0.99 5.67
CA ALA A 58 6.79 0.16 6.01
C ALA A 58 7.27 0.15 7.47
N LYS A 59 6.38 -0.18 8.41
CA LYS A 59 6.74 -0.31 9.82
C LYS A 59 7.69 -1.48 10.05
N ASP A 60 7.43 -2.62 9.43
CA ASP A 60 8.26 -3.82 9.57
C ASP A 60 9.67 -3.57 9.01
N ALA A 61 9.77 -2.94 7.83
CA ALA A 61 11.05 -2.58 7.19
C ALA A 61 11.90 -1.59 8.00
N SER A 62 11.25 -0.72 8.77
CA SER A 62 11.92 0.30 9.61
C SER A 62 12.01 -0.07 11.08
N GLN A 63 11.65 -1.31 11.45
CA GLN A 63 11.56 -1.77 12.85
C GLN A 63 10.74 -0.80 13.74
N GLY A 64 9.69 -0.21 13.15
CA GLY A 64 8.80 0.75 13.81
C GLY A 64 9.30 2.19 13.90
N ARG A 65 10.53 2.50 13.46
CA ARG A 65 11.11 3.86 13.52
C ARG A 65 10.66 4.77 12.38
N GLY A 66 10.29 4.20 11.22
CA GLY A 66 9.84 4.95 10.07
C GLY A 66 8.53 5.67 10.35
N ASN A 67 8.55 7.00 10.26
CA ASN A 67 7.39 7.85 10.49
C ASN A 67 6.86 8.51 9.21
N LEU A 68 7.60 8.40 8.10
CA LEU A 68 7.30 8.94 6.78
C LEU A 68 7.40 7.85 5.71
N LEU A 69 6.43 7.81 4.81
CA LEU A 69 6.45 7.04 3.57
C LEU A 69 6.20 8.01 2.41
N TYR A 70 7.17 8.24 1.53
CA TYR A 70 7.10 9.24 0.47
C TYR A 70 7.41 8.65 -0.90
N GLY A 71 7.14 9.43 -1.97
CA GLY A 71 7.22 8.94 -3.34
C GLY A 71 6.25 7.80 -3.61
N VAL A 72 5.11 7.75 -2.91
CA VAL A 72 4.17 6.65 -3.04
C VAL A 72 3.55 6.64 -4.42
N LYS A 73 3.63 5.49 -5.10
CA LYS A 73 3.02 5.25 -6.40
C LYS A 73 2.12 4.02 -6.32
N ALA A 74 1.01 4.09 -7.04
CA ALA A 74 0.09 2.99 -7.23
C ALA A 74 0.15 2.53 -8.68
N SER A 75 0.23 1.23 -8.90
CA SER A 75 0.10 0.59 -10.21
C SER A 75 -0.98 -0.47 -10.14
N THR A 76 -1.68 -0.68 -11.24
CA THR A 76 -2.70 -1.73 -11.34
C THR A 76 -2.44 -2.61 -12.55
N ALA A 77 -2.72 -3.90 -12.39
CA ALA A 77 -2.65 -4.89 -13.45
C ALA A 77 -3.84 -5.84 -13.36
N VAL A 78 -4.36 -6.30 -14.49
CA VAL A 78 -5.44 -7.29 -14.51
C VAL A 78 -4.88 -8.62 -15.02
N GLY A 79 -5.07 -9.67 -14.24
CA GLY A 79 -4.74 -11.04 -14.61
C GLY A 79 -6.01 -11.86 -14.81
N ASN A 80 -6.12 -12.55 -15.95
CA ASN A 80 -7.18 -13.51 -16.22
C ASN A 80 -6.60 -14.92 -16.11
N PHE A 81 -7.20 -15.75 -15.26
CA PHE A 81 -6.79 -17.12 -15.02
C PHE A 81 -8.01 -18.04 -15.07
N ASN A 82 -7.77 -19.35 -15.17
CA ASN A 82 -8.86 -20.35 -15.21
C ASN A 82 -9.74 -20.34 -13.96
N ASN A 83 -9.23 -19.84 -12.82
CA ASN A 83 -9.93 -19.74 -11.55
C ASN A 83 -10.54 -18.36 -11.26
N GLY A 84 -10.43 -17.39 -12.18
CA GLY A 84 -11.02 -16.07 -12.01
C GLY A 84 -10.21 -14.93 -12.63
N THR A 85 -10.77 -13.74 -12.56
CA THR A 85 -10.13 -12.48 -12.94
C THR A 85 -9.76 -11.71 -11.68
N PHE A 86 -8.51 -11.24 -11.63
CA PHE A 86 -7.96 -10.52 -10.49
C PHE A 86 -7.43 -9.16 -10.94
N LEU A 87 -7.76 -8.12 -10.18
CA LEU A 87 -7.11 -6.82 -10.20
C LEU A 87 -5.99 -6.84 -9.16
N TYR A 88 -4.75 -6.81 -9.61
CA TYR A 88 -3.59 -6.60 -8.75
C TYR A 88 -3.37 -5.11 -8.57
N MET A 89 -3.32 -4.68 -7.31
CA MET A 89 -2.97 -3.31 -6.95
C MET A 89 -1.64 -3.31 -6.22
N THR A 90 -0.64 -2.68 -6.82
CA THR A 90 0.72 -2.60 -6.31
C THR A 90 0.99 -1.19 -5.82
N TYR A 91 1.41 -1.07 -4.56
CA TYR A 91 1.94 0.15 -3.99
C TYR A 91 3.44 0.04 -3.81
N ILE A 92 4.15 1.11 -4.16
CA ILE A 92 5.56 1.28 -3.84
C ILE A 92 5.77 2.62 -3.12
N GLY A 93 6.80 2.71 -2.29
CA GLY A 93 7.22 3.96 -1.68
C GLY A 93 8.50 3.81 -0.86
N THR A 94 9.08 4.93 -0.45
CA THR A 94 10.32 4.96 0.35
C THR A 94 10.01 5.30 1.79
N VAL A 95 10.45 4.44 2.72
CA VAL A 95 10.27 4.62 4.16
C VAL A 95 11.44 5.43 4.72
N ALA A 96 11.13 6.43 5.54
CA ALA A 96 12.11 7.25 6.20
C ALA A 96 11.66 7.65 7.63
N GLU A 97 12.64 8.04 8.43
CA GLU A 97 12.44 8.83 9.64
C GLU A 97 12.69 10.31 9.29
N ALA A 98 11.74 11.19 9.57
CA ALA A 98 11.86 12.62 9.34
C ALA A 98 11.33 13.43 10.53
N GLU A 99 11.81 14.66 10.67
CA GLU A 99 11.29 15.68 11.59
C GLU A 99 10.56 16.78 10.80
N TRP A 100 9.53 17.38 11.42
CA TRP A 100 8.73 18.47 10.87
C TRP A 100 8.22 19.41 11.97
#